data_AF-A0A848TXN7-F1
#
_entry.id   AF-A0A848TXN7-F1
#
_cell.length_a   1.000
_cell.length_b   1.000
_cell.length_c   1.000
_cell.angle_alpha   90.00
_cell.angle_beta   90.00
_cell.angle_gamma   90.00
#
_symmetry.space_group_name_H-M   'P 1'
#
loop_
_entity.id
_entity.type
_entity.pdbx_description
1 polymer ?
#
loop_
_entity_poly.entity_id
_entity_poly.type
_entity_poly.pdbx_seq_one_letter_code
_entity_poly.pdbx_strand_id
1 'polypeptide(L)'
;TVGGCISIIITRDGGHSWDKIPCSVLPQGTDNEGAFAASNTNIRTIGNKVWIATTAGNIYYSGDKGVTWDLSTTPIVKGKPTQGIYSMDFYNEDLGIVIGGDYTNPDEKNANKAITQDGGRTWQLVAEGKEPNYKSCVQFVPNTQGMGIVALGFTGISYSNNRGASWLKISDESFYTLRFMNDTIAYAAGKNRIAKLTFN
;
A
#
# COMPACT_ATOMS: atom_id res chain seq x y z
N THR A 1 -6.35 9.87 -14.43
CA THR A 1 -7.78 10.04 -14.09
C THR A 1 -8.60 9.77 -15.33
N VAL A 2 -9.91 9.53 -15.20
CA VAL A 2 -10.83 9.42 -16.34
C VAL A 2 -11.92 10.47 -16.13
N GLY A 3 -11.91 11.53 -16.95
CA GLY A 3 -12.86 12.65 -16.77
C GLY A 3 -12.65 13.45 -15.47
N GLY A 4 -11.42 13.55 -14.97
CA GLY A 4 -11.07 14.38 -13.81
C GLY A 4 -11.09 13.68 -12.44
N CYS A 5 -11.47 12.40 -12.37
CA CYS A 5 -11.46 11.62 -11.12
C CYS A 5 -10.78 10.24 -11.30
N ILE A 6 -10.51 9.54 -10.19
CA ILE A 6 -10.08 8.13 -10.24
C ILE A 6 -11.28 7.23 -10.60
N SER A 7 -11.06 6.16 -11.36
CA SER A 7 -12.14 5.24 -11.75
C SER A 7 -12.33 4.16 -10.69
N ILE A 8 -13.49 4.16 -10.03
CA ILE A 8 -13.85 3.15 -9.03
C ILE A 8 -15.11 2.41 -9.49
N ILE A 9 -15.07 1.09 -9.42
CA ILE A 9 -16.22 0.20 -9.62
C ILE A 9 -16.43 -0.61 -8.34
N ILE A 10 -17.68 -0.84 -7.98
CA ILE A 10 -18.06 -1.57 -6.76
C ILE A 10 -18.98 -2.73 -7.14
N THR A 11 -18.73 -3.89 -6.53
CA THR A 11 -19.68 -4.99 -6.48
C THR A 11 -20.28 -5.13 -5.09
N ARG A 12 -21.54 -5.56 -5.02
CA ARG A 12 -22.26 -5.89 -3.78
C ARG A 12 -22.74 -7.34 -3.73
N ASP A 13 -22.45 -8.13 -4.77
CA ASP A 13 -22.99 -9.47 -4.97
C ASP A 13 -21.88 -10.51 -5.23
N GLY A 14 -20.67 -10.24 -4.74
CA GLY A 14 -19.53 -11.16 -4.92
C GLY A 14 -18.94 -11.14 -6.32
N GLY A 15 -19.21 -10.09 -7.11
CA GLY A 15 -18.61 -9.86 -8.42
C GLY A 15 -19.47 -10.29 -9.60
N HIS A 16 -20.75 -10.64 -9.38
CA HIS A 16 -21.69 -10.94 -10.47
C HIS A 16 -22.08 -9.68 -11.24
N SER A 17 -22.22 -8.55 -10.55
CA SER A 17 -22.43 -7.22 -11.13
C SER A 17 -21.49 -6.18 -10.53
N TRP A 18 -21.23 -5.12 -11.32
CA TRP A 18 -20.31 -4.04 -10.98
C TRP A 18 -20.89 -2.70 -11.43
N ASP A 19 -20.98 -1.77 -10.49
CA ASP A 19 -21.44 -0.41 -10.74
C ASP A 19 -20.29 0.57 -10.68
N LYS A 20 -20.20 1.46 -11.67
CA LYS A 20 -19.21 2.55 -11.69
C LYS A 20 -19.69 3.70 -10.83
N ILE A 21 -18.82 4.17 -9.93
CA ILE A 21 -19.07 5.38 -9.15
C ILE A 21 -18.93 6.61 -10.06
N PRO A 22 -19.89 7.55 -10.09
CA PRO A 22 -19.77 8.77 -10.88
C PRO A 22 -18.73 9.72 -10.28
N CYS A 23 -18.01 10.47 -11.13
CA CYS A 23 -17.02 11.44 -10.65
C CYS A 23 -17.61 12.53 -9.75
N SER A 24 -18.92 12.80 -9.82
CA SER A 24 -19.59 13.82 -9.00
C SER A 24 -19.58 13.51 -7.50
N VAL A 25 -19.30 12.27 -7.09
CA VAL A 25 -19.20 11.88 -5.68
C VAL A 25 -17.76 11.49 -5.27
N LEU A 26 -16.81 11.67 -6.18
CA LEU A 26 -15.39 11.41 -5.93
C LEU A 26 -14.63 12.73 -5.81
N PRO A 27 -13.58 12.79 -4.98
CA PRO A 27 -12.65 13.92 -4.99
C PRO A 27 -12.09 14.16 -6.39
N GLN A 28 -11.80 15.42 -6.69
CA GLN A 28 -11.08 15.77 -7.91
C GLN A 28 -9.69 15.12 -7.87
N GLY A 29 -9.37 14.36 -8.90
CA GLY A 29 -8.08 13.70 -9.01
C GLY A 29 -6.99 14.64 -9.48
N THR A 30 -5.74 14.26 -9.21
CA THR A 30 -4.57 14.94 -9.74
C THR A 30 -4.39 14.58 -11.23
N ASP A 31 -3.87 15.50 -12.04
CA ASP A 31 -3.58 15.21 -13.44
C ASP A 31 -2.63 14.02 -13.58
N ASN A 32 -2.93 13.13 -14.52
CA ASN A 32 -2.21 11.87 -14.76
C ASN A 32 -2.18 10.90 -13.55
N GLU A 33 -3.01 11.12 -12.53
CA GLU A 33 -3.14 10.20 -11.40
C GLU A 33 -3.80 8.89 -11.82
N GLY A 34 -3.23 7.78 -11.37
CA GLY A 34 -3.81 6.44 -11.50
C GLY A 34 -3.55 5.64 -10.23
N ALA A 35 -3.84 4.35 -10.28
CA ALA A 35 -3.45 3.41 -9.22
C ALA A 35 -2.55 2.34 -9.84
N PHE A 36 -1.41 2.04 -9.19
CA PHE A 36 -0.50 1.02 -9.69
C PHE A 36 -1.16 -0.37 -9.65
N ALA A 37 -0.87 -1.22 -10.64
CA ALA A 37 -1.31 -2.62 -10.66
C ALA A 37 -0.53 -3.48 -9.64
N ALA A 38 -0.62 -3.14 -8.36
CA ALA A 38 0.23 -3.65 -7.29
C ALA A 38 -0.35 -4.92 -6.62
N SER A 39 -0.81 -5.88 -7.43
CA SER A 39 -1.32 -7.19 -6.96
C SER A 39 -2.28 -7.09 -5.76
N ASN A 40 -3.27 -6.18 -5.88
CA ASN A 40 -4.29 -5.92 -4.86
C ASN A 40 -3.74 -5.40 -3.52
N THR A 41 -2.64 -4.67 -3.53
CA THR A 41 -2.08 -4.04 -2.31
C THR A 41 -2.11 -2.51 -2.35
N ASN A 42 -2.64 -1.92 -3.42
CA ASN A 42 -2.94 -0.49 -3.50
C ASN A 42 -4.34 -0.15 -2.93
N ILE A 43 -5.14 -1.16 -2.56
CA ILE A 43 -6.46 -1.00 -1.93
C ILE A 43 -6.51 -1.84 -0.65
N ARG A 44 -7.14 -1.29 0.39
CA ARG A 44 -7.37 -2.00 1.65
C ARG A 44 -8.80 -1.78 2.11
N THR A 45 -9.43 -2.83 2.64
CA THR A 45 -10.76 -2.75 3.27
C THR A 45 -10.71 -3.31 4.69
N ILE A 46 -11.40 -2.64 5.62
CA ILE A 46 -11.61 -3.12 6.99
C ILE A 46 -13.05 -2.73 7.38
N GLY A 47 -13.91 -3.73 7.58
CA GLY A 47 -15.34 -3.49 7.85
C GLY A 47 -15.98 -2.64 6.75
N ASN A 48 -16.41 -1.42 7.11
CA ASN A 48 -17.01 -0.47 6.16
C ASN A 48 -15.99 0.48 5.53
N LYS A 49 -14.74 0.47 5.99
CA LYS A 49 -13.71 1.41 5.58
C LYS A 49 -12.94 0.88 4.37
N VAL A 50 -12.61 1.78 3.45
CA VAL A 50 -11.84 1.52 2.23
C VAL A 50 -10.78 2.60 2.06
N TRP A 51 -9.56 2.19 1.72
CA TRP A 51 -8.47 3.09 1.35
C TRP A 51 -7.91 2.68 0.00
N ILE A 52 -7.65 3.63 -0.90
CA ILE A 52 -7.04 3.41 -2.21
C ILE A 52 -5.85 4.35 -2.38
N ALA A 53 -4.68 3.80 -2.64
CA ALA A 53 -3.44 4.53 -2.86
C ALA A 53 -3.13 4.73 -4.34
N THR A 54 -2.51 5.86 -4.68
CA THR A 54 -2.31 6.29 -6.07
C THR A 54 -0.87 6.65 -6.43
N THR A 55 -0.65 6.79 -7.74
CA THR A 55 0.61 7.28 -8.34
C THR A 55 0.93 8.73 -7.91
N ALA A 56 -0.07 9.52 -7.53
CA ALA A 56 0.11 10.89 -7.07
C ALA A 56 0.42 11.00 -5.57
N GLY A 57 0.68 9.88 -4.89
CA GLY A 57 0.93 9.85 -3.45
C GLY A 57 -0.28 10.23 -2.61
N ASN A 58 -1.49 10.06 -3.16
CA ASN A 58 -2.74 10.34 -2.46
C ASN A 58 -3.37 9.05 -1.94
N ILE A 59 -4.17 9.17 -0.88
CA ILE A 59 -5.04 8.13 -0.36
C ILE A 59 -6.49 8.61 -0.48
N TYR A 60 -7.27 7.92 -1.29
CA TYR A 60 -8.73 8.05 -1.31
C TYR A 60 -9.29 7.18 -0.20
N TYR A 61 -10.15 7.76 0.62
CA TYR A 61 -10.75 7.08 1.76
C TYR A 61 -12.26 7.10 1.67
N SER A 62 -12.90 6.00 2.05
CA SER A 62 -14.33 5.98 2.32
C SER A 62 -14.59 5.26 3.64
N GLY A 63 -15.39 5.88 4.51
CA GLY A 63 -15.81 5.30 5.79
C GLY A 63 -17.12 4.51 5.73
N ASP A 64 -17.82 4.54 4.60
CA ASP A 64 -19.22 4.12 4.45
C ASP A 64 -19.42 3.17 3.26
N LYS A 65 -18.45 2.28 3.05
CA LYS A 65 -18.40 1.27 1.98
C LYS A 65 -18.32 1.85 0.56
N GLY A 66 -17.85 3.08 0.38
CA GLY A 66 -17.68 3.71 -0.93
C GLY A 66 -18.84 4.59 -1.37
N VAL A 67 -19.66 5.08 -0.42
CA VAL A 67 -20.76 6.02 -0.71
C VAL A 67 -20.23 7.45 -0.74
N THR A 68 -19.46 7.85 0.27
CA THR A 68 -18.73 9.12 0.31
C THR A 68 -17.23 8.89 0.32
N TRP A 69 -16.50 9.86 -0.23
CA TRP A 69 -15.07 9.74 -0.45
C TRP A 69 -14.34 11.02 -0.05
N ASP A 70 -13.29 10.85 0.74
CA ASP A 70 -12.35 11.89 1.11
C ASP A 70 -10.99 11.63 0.45
N LEU A 71 -10.17 12.67 0.37
CA LEU A 71 -8.81 12.61 -0.15
C LEU A 71 -7.83 13.11 0.91
N SER A 72 -6.79 12.32 1.17
CA SER A 72 -5.61 12.77 1.92
C SER A 72 -4.36 12.64 1.06
N THR A 73 -3.36 13.45 1.37
CA THR A 73 -2.05 13.39 0.69
C THR A 73 -1.02 12.81 1.65
N THR A 74 -0.06 12.09 1.10
CA THR A 74 1.08 11.56 1.84
C THR A 74 2.35 12.33 1.49
N PRO A 75 3.39 12.26 2.34
CA PRO A 75 4.71 12.79 2.01
C PRO A 75 5.49 11.91 1.04
N ILE A 76 4.88 10.85 0.47
CA ILE A 76 5.57 9.92 -0.44
C ILE A 76 6.00 10.66 -1.72
N VAL A 77 7.21 10.35 -2.18
CA VAL A 77 7.81 10.90 -3.39
C VAL A 77 6.89 10.73 -4.59
N LYS A 78 6.75 11.80 -5.36
CA LYS A 78 5.86 11.92 -6.51
C LYS A 78 6.39 12.96 -7.49
N GLY A 79 5.91 12.91 -8.73
CA GLY A 79 6.28 13.84 -9.80
C GLY A 79 6.75 13.15 -11.08
N LYS A 80 7.16 11.88 -10.98
CA LYS A 80 7.38 11.00 -12.13
C LYS A 80 6.26 9.96 -12.25
N PRO A 81 5.93 9.47 -13.46
CA PRO A 81 4.96 8.39 -13.65
C PRO A 81 5.29 7.09 -12.92
N THR A 82 6.57 6.90 -12.58
CA THR A 82 7.11 5.72 -11.91
C THR A 82 7.16 5.86 -10.39
N GLN A 83 6.88 7.06 -9.87
CA GLN A 83 6.84 7.39 -8.45
C GLN A 83 5.42 7.27 -7.87
N GLY A 84 5.34 7.14 -6.56
CA GLY A 84 4.08 7.14 -5.81
C GLY A 84 3.97 5.97 -4.84
N ILE A 85 2.75 5.68 -4.42
CA ILE A 85 2.46 4.60 -3.46
C ILE A 85 2.11 3.33 -4.22
N TYR A 86 2.94 2.30 -4.06
CA TYR A 86 2.70 1.00 -4.67
C TYR A 86 1.84 0.12 -3.79
N SER A 87 2.07 0.16 -2.48
CA SER A 87 1.45 -0.76 -1.56
C SER A 87 1.11 -0.09 -0.25
N MET A 88 0.05 -0.59 0.37
CA MET A 88 -0.49 -0.12 1.63
C MET A 88 -1.06 -1.30 2.40
N ASP A 89 -0.99 -1.23 3.71
CA ASP A 89 -1.73 -2.11 4.59
C ASP A 89 -2.19 -1.37 5.84
N PHE A 90 -3.25 -1.88 6.45
CA PHE A 90 -3.78 -1.38 7.72
C PHE A 90 -3.87 -2.53 8.70
N TYR A 91 -3.22 -2.39 9.85
CA TYR A 91 -3.28 -3.37 10.94
C TYR A 91 -4.66 -3.36 11.60
N ASN A 92 -5.19 -2.16 11.80
CA ASN A 92 -6.54 -1.90 12.30
C ASN A 92 -7.08 -0.63 11.60
N GLU A 93 -8.20 -0.10 12.05
CA GLU A 93 -8.84 1.04 11.39
C GLU A 93 -8.06 2.37 11.49
N ASP A 94 -7.04 2.45 12.35
CA ASP A 94 -6.28 3.68 12.64
C ASP A 94 -4.81 3.58 12.18
N LEU A 95 -4.17 2.43 12.39
CA LEU A 95 -2.76 2.17 12.12
C LEU A 95 -2.57 1.60 10.71
N GLY A 96 -1.96 2.40 9.83
CA GLY A 96 -1.66 2.03 8.46
C GLY A 96 -0.23 2.34 8.06
N ILE A 97 0.28 1.63 7.06
CA ILE A 97 1.59 1.89 6.44
C ILE A 97 1.42 1.93 4.93
N VAL A 98 2.14 2.85 4.28
CA VAL A 98 2.31 2.91 2.83
C VAL A 98 3.78 2.74 2.48
N ILE A 99 4.03 2.11 1.34
CA ILE A 99 5.36 2.02 0.74
C ILE A 99 5.28 2.21 -0.77
N GLY A 100 6.36 2.71 -1.35
CA GLY A 100 6.51 2.83 -2.79
C GLY A 100 7.91 3.31 -3.15
N GLY A 101 7.98 4.45 -3.83
CA GLY A 101 9.22 4.99 -4.39
C GLY A 101 9.19 4.94 -5.91
N ASP A 102 10.36 4.74 -6.54
CA ASP A 102 10.52 4.73 -8.00
C ASP A 102 11.11 3.38 -8.44
N TYR A 103 10.34 2.55 -9.15
CA TYR A 103 10.86 1.26 -9.60
C TYR A 103 11.97 1.37 -10.66
N THR A 104 12.11 2.53 -11.30
CA THR A 104 13.21 2.79 -12.25
C THR A 104 14.47 3.31 -11.58
N ASN A 105 14.37 3.76 -10.32
CA ASN A 105 15.51 4.09 -9.47
C ASN A 105 15.34 3.40 -8.09
N PRO A 106 15.42 2.05 -8.07
CA PRO A 106 14.95 1.27 -6.93
C PRO A 106 15.83 1.36 -5.69
N ASP A 107 17.03 1.94 -5.79
CA ASP A 107 17.96 2.12 -4.68
C ASP A 107 17.67 3.37 -3.83
N GLU A 108 16.78 4.25 -4.30
CA GLU A 108 16.31 5.42 -3.56
C GLU A 108 15.55 5.02 -2.29
N LYS A 109 15.80 5.78 -1.23
CA LYS A 109 15.25 5.54 0.13
C LYS A 109 14.57 6.77 0.72
N ASN A 110 14.51 7.85 -0.05
CA ASN A 110 13.92 9.10 0.37
C ASN A 110 12.42 9.09 0.12
N ALA A 111 11.65 9.52 1.11
CA ALA A 111 10.21 9.69 1.04
C ALA A 111 9.46 8.49 0.42
N ASN A 112 9.87 7.26 0.70
CA ASN A 112 9.30 6.06 0.06
C ASN A 112 8.44 5.20 0.99
N LYS A 113 8.31 5.58 2.26
CA LYS A 113 7.51 4.87 3.27
C LYS A 113 7.00 5.81 4.35
N ALA A 114 5.73 5.66 4.71
CA ALA A 114 5.07 6.51 5.70
C ALA A 114 4.04 5.72 6.51
N ILE A 115 3.78 6.17 7.73
CA ILE A 115 2.81 5.57 8.65
C ILE A 115 1.70 6.55 8.98
N THR A 116 0.51 6.03 9.26
CA THR A 116 -0.62 6.77 9.84
C THR A 116 -1.04 6.12 11.15
N GLN A 117 -1.56 6.92 12.07
CA GLN A 117 -2.13 6.47 13.35
C GLN A 117 -3.56 7.01 13.56
N ASP A 118 -4.14 7.61 12.53
CA ASP A 118 -5.46 8.26 12.58
C ASP A 118 -6.36 7.85 11.42
N GLY A 119 -6.13 6.65 10.87
CA GLY A 119 -6.93 6.06 9.81
C GLY A 119 -6.63 6.64 8.43
N GLY A 120 -5.42 7.15 8.23
CA GLY A 120 -4.97 7.72 6.97
C GLY A 120 -5.36 9.18 6.77
N ARG A 121 -5.76 9.91 7.82
CA ARG A 121 -6.01 11.36 7.74
C ARG A 121 -4.70 12.13 7.67
N THR A 122 -3.71 11.71 8.46
CA THR A 122 -2.34 12.24 8.42
C THR A 122 -1.32 11.11 8.25
N TRP A 123 -0.20 11.44 7.61
CA TRP A 123 0.87 10.50 7.29
C TRP A 123 2.23 11.09 7.65
N GLN A 124 3.08 10.29 8.26
CA GLN A 124 4.43 10.67 8.68
C GLN A 124 5.47 9.74 8.08
N LEU A 125 6.55 10.29 7.54
CA LEU A 125 7.68 9.49 7.04
C LEU A 125 8.29 8.68 8.18
N VAL A 126 8.73 7.46 7.87
CA VAL A 126 9.46 6.58 8.79
C VAL A 126 10.73 6.09 8.12
N ALA A 127 11.80 5.89 8.89
CA ALA A 127 13.08 5.42 8.36
C ALA A 127 13.56 6.21 7.11
N GLU A 128 13.44 7.54 7.13
CA GLU A 128 13.78 8.43 6.02
C GLU A 128 15.26 8.30 5.63
N GLY A 129 15.53 8.08 4.34
CA GLY A 129 16.89 7.84 3.83
C GLY A 129 17.53 6.52 4.30
N LYS A 130 16.75 5.64 4.95
CA LYS A 130 17.19 4.31 5.41
C LYS A 130 16.42 3.21 4.69
N GLU A 131 16.87 1.96 4.87
CA GLU A 131 16.15 0.80 4.35
C GLU A 131 14.70 0.74 4.87
N PRO A 132 13.77 0.11 4.12
CA PRO A 132 13.95 -0.44 2.77
C PRO A 132 13.98 0.64 1.68
N ASN A 133 14.68 0.34 0.59
CA ASN A 133 14.55 1.03 -0.70
C ASN A 133 13.17 0.76 -1.36
N TYR A 134 13.02 0.91 -2.68
CA TYR A 134 11.74 0.62 -3.36
C TYR A 134 11.20 -0.78 -3.01
N LYS A 135 9.89 -0.84 -2.69
CA LYS A 135 9.15 -2.10 -2.47
C LYS A 135 7.80 -2.04 -3.16
N SER A 136 7.37 -3.16 -3.71
CA SER A 136 6.08 -3.31 -4.39
C SER A 136 4.97 -3.85 -3.48
N CYS A 137 5.33 -4.33 -2.28
CA CYS A 137 4.38 -4.86 -1.31
C CYS A 137 4.83 -4.55 0.13
N VAL A 138 3.89 -4.16 0.99
CA VAL A 138 4.05 -4.09 2.45
C VAL A 138 2.83 -4.69 3.12
N GLN A 139 3.03 -5.44 4.21
CA GLN A 139 1.95 -5.92 5.09
C GLN A 139 2.39 -5.95 6.54
N PHE A 140 1.45 -5.71 7.45
CA PHE A 140 1.66 -5.99 8.87
C PHE A 140 1.69 -7.50 9.13
N VAL A 141 2.54 -7.93 10.05
CA VAL A 141 2.52 -9.29 10.59
C VAL A 141 1.34 -9.42 11.54
N PRO A 142 0.44 -10.41 11.36
CA PRO A 142 -0.67 -10.66 12.27
C PRO A 142 -0.23 -10.80 13.73
N ASN A 143 -1.12 -10.48 14.68
CA ASN A 143 -0.90 -10.67 16.13
C ASN A 143 0.31 -9.92 16.74
N THR A 144 0.97 -9.02 16.02
CA THR A 144 2.12 -8.25 16.54
C THR A 144 1.77 -6.88 17.13
N GLN A 145 0.48 -6.57 17.33
CA GLN A 145 0.01 -5.24 17.76
C GLN A 145 0.55 -4.10 16.86
N GLY A 146 0.64 -4.40 15.56
CA GLY A 146 1.16 -3.51 14.52
C GLY A 146 2.69 -3.34 14.53
N MET A 147 3.43 -4.00 15.43
CA MET A 147 4.89 -3.86 15.52
C MET A 147 5.63 -4.49 14.35
N GLY A 148 5.21 -5.68 13.94
CA GLY A 148 5.82 -6.45 12.87
C GLY A 148 5.34 -5.98 11.50
N ILE A 149 6.27 -5.70 10.59
CA ILE A 149 5.96 -5.33 9.21
C ILE A 149 6.93 -6.03 8.27
N VAL A 150 6.42 -6.63 7.20
CA VAL A 150 7.23 -7.17 6.10
C VAL A 150 6.99 -6.34 4.86
N ALA A 151 8.07 -5.94 4.20
CA ALA A 151 8.05 -5.30 2.90
C ALA A 151 8.90 -6.08 1.92
N LEU A 152 8.39 -6.31 0.71
CA LEU A 152 9.12 -7.00 -0.35
C LEU A 152 8.94 -6.36 -1.72
N GLY A 153 9.86 -6.69 -2.61
CA GLY A 153 9.89 -6.27 -4.00
C GLY A 153 10.98 -7.03 -4.73
N PHE A 154 11.27 -6.62 -5.96
CA PHE A 154 12.38 -7.24 -6.70
C PHE A 154 13.76 -6.96 -6.10
N THR A 155 13.84 -6.03 -5.13
CA THR A 155 15.04 -5.65 -4.38
C THR A 155 15.27 -6.51 -3.12
N GLY A 156 14.43 -7.52 -2.88
CA GLY A 156 14.53 -8.42 -1.72
C GLY A 156 13.43 -8.22 -0.68
N ILE A 157 13.60 -8.86 0.48
CA ILE A 157 12.65 -8.89 1.60
C ILE A 157 13.24 -8.16 2.80
N SER A 158 12.44 -7.28 3.40
CA SER A 158 12.80 -6.49 4.58
C SER A 158 11.76 -6.65 5.68
N TYR A 159 12.20 -6.65 6.93
CA TYR A 159 11.37 -6.80 8.11
C TYR A 159 11.63 -5.67 9.11
N SER A 160 10.57 -5.19 9.76
CA SER A 160 10.63 -4.29 10.91
C SER A 160 9.87 -4.90 12.07
N ASN A 161 10.40 -4.76 13.28
CA ASN A 161 9.76 -5.14 14.53
C ASN A 161 9.38 -3.94 15.41
N ASN A 162 9.47 -2.72 14.86
CA ASN A 162 9.23 -1.48 15.59
C ASN A 162 8.43 -0.48 14.75
N ARG A 163 7.36 -0.96 14.09
CA ARG A 163 6.41 -0.13 13.33
C ARG A 163 7.07 0.65 12.19
N GLY A 164 8.10 0.08 11.56
CA GLY A 164 8.80 0.69 10.44
C GLY A 164 9.82 1.76 10.81
N ALA A 165 10.10 1.98 12.10
CA ALA A 165 11.13 2.94 12.54
C ALA A 165 12.55 2.49 12.13
N SER A 166 12.81 1.18 12.12
CA SER A 166 14.02 0.58 11.54
C SER A 166 13.71 -0.75 10.86
N TRP A 167 14.56 -1.15 9.93
CA TRP A 167 14.36 -2.33 9.10
C TRP A 167 15.64 -3.15 8.96
N LEU A 168 15.46 -4.46 8.87
CA LEU A 168 16.48 -5.42 8.53
C LEU A 168 16.17 -6.03 7.16
N LYS A 169 17.13 -6.06 6.24
CA LYS A 169 17.03 -6.88 5.03
C LYS A 169 17.28 -8.34 5.42
N ILE A 170 16.29 -9.19 5.20
CA ILE A 170 16.32 -10.60 5.62
C ILE A 170 16.54 -11.56 4.44
N SER A 171 16.42 -11.08 3.20
CA SER A 171 16.69 -11.87 2.00
C SER A 171 16.88 -10.98 0.77
N ASP A 172 17.66 -11.45 -0.19
CA ASP A 172 17.78 -10.89 -1.55
C ASP A 172 16.74 -11.45 -2.53
N GLU A 173 15.93 -12.42 -2.11
CA GLU A 173 14.95 -13.09 -2.98
C GLU A 173 13.87 -12.13 -3.49
N SER A 174 13.65 -12.18 -4.80
CA SER A 174 12.71 -11.31 -5.51
C SER A 174 11.29 -11.88 -5.50
N PHE A 175 10.36 -11.07 -5.00
CA PHE A 175 8.91 -11.31 -5.03
C PHE A 175 8.19 -9.97 -5.29
N TYR A 176 6.92 -10.03 -5.68
CA TYR A 176 6.13 -8.84 -6.03
C TYR A 176 4.97 -8.57 -5.06
N THR A 177 4.48 -9.62 -4.39
CA THR A 177 3.38 -9.55 -3.43
C THR A 177 3.53 -10.63 -2.36
N LEU A 178 2.94 -10.40 -1.19
CA LEU A 178 2.87 -11.37 -0.09
C LEU A 178 1.47 -11.36 0.53
N ARG A 179 1.05 -12.51 1.08
CA ARG A 179 -0.13 -12.63 1.93
C ARG A 179 0.18 -13.48 3.15
N PHE A 180 -0.05 -12.94 4.34
CA PHE A 180 0.00 -13.71 5.58
C PHE A 180 -1.19 -14.67 5.68
N MET A 181 -0.89 -15.93 6.03
CA MET A 181 -1.88 -16.91 6.47
C MET A 181 -2.10 -16.80 7.97
N ASN A 182 -1.03 -16.54 8.73
CA ASN A 182 -1.03 -16.28 10.16
C ASN A 182 0.22 -15.45 10.54
N ASP A 183 0.57 -15.38 11.82
CA ASP A 183 1.72 -14.64 12.37
C ASP A 183 3.09 -15.27 12.07
N THR A 184 3.13 -16.50 11.53
CA THR A 184 4.36 -17.25 11.23
C THR A 184 4.52 -17.57 9.74
N ILE A 185 3.42 -17.73 9.00
CA ILE A 185 3.40 -18.23 7.63
C ILE A 185 2.85 -17.16 6.69
N ALA A 186 3.59 -16.89 5.62
CA ALA A 186 3.11 -16.11 4.49
C ALA A 186 3.37 -16.81 3.17
N TYR A 187 2.64 -16.43 2.12
CA TYR A 187 2.88 -16.85 0.76
C TYR A 187 3.29 -15.64 -0.07
N ALA A 188 4.42 -15.75 -0.77
CA ALA A 188 4.94 -14.71 -1.65
C ALA A 188 4.92 -15.20 -3.09
N ALA A 189 4.58 -14.31 -4.03
CA ALA A 189 4.56 -14.61 -5.45
C ALA A 189 5.51 -13.68 -6.22
N GLY A 190 6.24 -14.26 -7.17
CA GLY A 190 7.23 -13.58 -8.00
C GLY A 190 7.25 -14.17 -9.41
N LYS A 191 8.21 -13.76 -10.23
CA LYS A 191 8.32 -14.24 -11.61
C LYS A 191 8.43 -15.76 -11.64
N ASN A 192 7.43 -16.42 -12.25
CA ASN A 192 7.35 -17.87 -12.45
C ASN A 192 7.38 -18.71 -11.16
N ARG A 193 7.08 -18.15 -9.97
CA ARG A 193 7.11 -18.91 -8.71
C ARG A 193 6.20 -18.37 -7.62
N ILE A 194 5.77 -19.26 -6.75
CA ILE A 194 5.16 -18.97 -5.45
C ILE A 194 6.02 -19.66 -4.39
N ALA A 195 6.26 -18.98 -3.27
CA ALA A 195 7.02 -19.52 -2.14
C ALA A 195 6.22 -19.40 -0.85
N LYS A 196 6.37 -20.40 0.03
CA LYS A 196 5.98 -20.31 1.43
C LYS A 196 7.15 -19.68 2.21
N LEU A 197 6.88 -18.58 2.90
CA LEU A 197 7.79 -17.94 3.84
C LEU A 197 7.42 -18.38 5.26
N THR A 198 8.44 -18.65 6.09
CA THR A 198 8.27 -19.00 7.50
C THR A 198 9.10 -18.04 8.34
N PHE A 199 8.44 -17.32 9.26
CA PHE A 199 9.03 -16.34 10.16
C PHE A 199 9.06 -16.94 11.58
N ASN A 200 10.27 -17.07 12.17
CA ASN A 200 10.47 -17.62 13.51
C ASN A 200 10.77 -16.53 14.52
#